data_AF-A0A9X8YMZ6-F1
#
_entry.id   AF-A0A9X8YMZ6-F1
#
_cell.length_a   1.000
_cell.length_b   1.000
_cell.length_c   1.000
_cell.angle_alpha   90.00
_cell.angle_beta   90.00
_cell.angle_gamma   90.00
#
_symmetry.space_group_name_H-M   'P 1'
#
loop_
_entity.id
_entity.type
_entity.pdbx_description
1 polymer ?
#
loop_
_entity_poly.entity_id
_entity_poly.type
_entity_poly.pdbx_seq_one_letter_code
_entity_poly.pdbx_strand_id
1 'polypeptide(L)'
;QMGFLPGTIWILVGVMLAGAVQDFLVLFISTRRDGRSLGEMAKQELGAFAGVITMLGALGVMIIILSALALVVVKALADSPWGLFTIAATIPIALFMGIYMRFIRPGKIAEISVIGFVLMLL
;
A
#
# COMPACT_ATOMS: atom_id res chain seq x y z
N GLN A 1 3.95 16.92 30.98
CA GLN A 1 2.62 17.08 30.37
C GLN A 1 2.57 18.27 29.37
N MET A 2 3.69 18.54 28.70
CA MET A 2 3.77 19.43 27.53
C MET A 2 4.23 18.51 26.39
N GLY A 3 3.41 18.27 25.37
CA GLY A 3 3.90 17.41 24.27
C GLY A 3 2.87 16.83 23.32
N PHE A 4 1.58 16.81 23.65
CA PHE A 4 0.57 16.35 22.67
C PHE A 4 0.33 17.40 21.58
N LEU A 5 0.15 18.68 21.96
CA LEU A 5 -0.07 19.76 20.99
C LEU A 5 1.06 19.91 19.95
N PRO A 6 2.36 19.98 20.31
CA PRO A 6 3.43 20.13 19.32
C PRO A 6 3.54 18.92 18.38
N GLY A 7 3.40 17.69 18.92
CA GLY A 7 3.43 16.46 18.13
C GLY A 7 2.25 16.33 17.18
N THR A 8 1.04 16.65 17.65
CA THR A 8 -0.17 16.62 16.82
C THR A 8 -0.09 17.65 15.69
N ILE A 9 0.36 18.88 15.97
CA ILE A 9 0.53 19.92 14.93
C ILE A 9 1.57 19.47 13.89
N TRP A 10 2.69 18.90 14.34
CA TRP A 10 3.72 18.40 13.43
C TRP A 10 3.21 17.29 12.50
N ILE A 11 2.48 16.30 13.04
CA ILE A 11 1.91 15.21 12.23
C ILE A 11 0.89 15.77 11.24
N LEU A 12 -0.01 16.66 11.67
CA LEU A 12 -1.04 17.23 10.80
C LEU A 12 -0.43 18.05 9.66
N VAL A 13 0.49 18.96 9.96
CA VAL A 13 1.15 19.80 8.96
C VAL A 13 2.06 18.97 8.06
N GLY A 14 2.82 18.03 8.65
CA GLY A 14 3.73 17.14 7.93
C GLY A 14 2.98 16.26 6.92
N VAL A 15 1.90 15.60 7.34
CA VAL A 15 1.09 14.76 6.43
C VAL A 15 0.43 15.58 5.34
N MET A 16 -0.06 16.79 5.65
CA MET A 16 -0.69 17.66 4.65
C MET A 16 0.31 18.09 3.58
N LEU A 17 1.48 18.62 3.98
CA LEU A 17 2.45 19.18 3.05
C LEU A 17 3.30 18.12 2.36
N ALA A 18 3.77 17.11 3.08
CA ALA A 18 4.66 16.09 2.51
C ALA A 18 3.90 14.93 1.86
N GLY A 19 2.73 14.55 2.38
CA GLY A 19 1.94 13.44 1.86
C GLY A 19 0.86 13.89 0.88
N ALA A 20 -0.18 14.54 1.41
CA ALA A 20 -1.39 14.83 0.65
C ALA A 20 -1.15 15.72 -0.58
N VAL A 21 -0.34 16.78 -0.43
CA VAL A 21 0.01 17.67 -1.54
C VAL A 21 0.86 16.95 -2.59
N GLN A 22 1.85 16.14 -2.17
CA GLN A 22 2.68 15.37 -3.09
C GLN A 22 1.84 14.38 -3.90
N ASP A 23 0.99 13.59 -3.24
CA ASP A 23 0.17 12.58 -3.89
C ASP A 23 -0.85 13.21 -4.85
N PHE A 24 -1.46 14.33 -4.44
CA PHE A 24 -2.38 15.07 -5.32
C PHE A 24 -1.67 15.65 -6.55
N LEU A 25 -0.48 16.23 -6.39
CA LEU A 25 0.32 16.74 -7.50
C LEU A 25 0.71 15.61 -8.47
N VAL A 26 1.13 14.47 -7.94
CA VAL A 26 1.48 13.29 -8.74
C VAL A 26 0.27 12.78 -9.53
N LEU A 27 -0.90 12.67 -8.89
CA LEU A 27 -2.14 12.26 -9.56
C LEU A 27 -2.58 13.28 -10.62
N PHE A 28 -2.48 14.57 -10.32
CA PHE A 28 -2.83 15.65 -11.25
C PHE A 28 -1.92 15.65 -12.50
N ILE A 29 -0.62 15.42 -12.31
CA ILE A 29 0.32 15.31 -13.43
C ILE A 29 0.08 14.02 -14.22
N SER A 30 -0.17 12.90 -13.54
CA SER A 30 -0.44 11.61 -14.19
C SER A 30 -1.72 11.63 -15.03
N THR A 31 -2.81 12.22 -14.52
CA THR A 31 -4.08 12.35 -15.26
C THR A 31 -3.98 13.21 -16.51
N ARG A 32 -3.09 14.22 -16.53
CA ARG A 32 -2.78 15.00 -17.74
C ARG A 32 -1.88 14.26 -18.75
N ARG A 33 -1.29 13.12 -18.38
CA ARG A 33 -0.30 12.35 -19.14
C ARG A 33 -0.77 10.92 -19.39
N ASP A 34 -2.06 10.76 -19.70
CA ASP A 34 -2.70 9.46 -19.98
C ASP A 34 -2.58 8.41 -18.85
N GLY A 35 -2.44 8.84 -17.59
CA GLY A 35 -2.33 7.93 -16.44
C GLY A 35 -0.99 7.19 -16.34
N ARG A 36 0.06 7.69 -17.00
CA ARG A 36 1.39 7.07 -16.97
C ARG A 36 2.04 7.19 -15.59
N SER A 37 2.89 6.22 -15.24
CA SER A 37 3.64 6.24 -13.99
C SER A 37 4.69 7.36 -13.98
N LEU A 38 5.08 7.85 -12.80
CA LEU A 38 6.12 8.88 -12.65
C LEU A 38 7.45 8.48 -13.31
N GLY A 39 7.83 7.20 -13.23
CA GLY A 39 9.04 6.70 -13.89
C GLY A 39 8.96 6.78 -15.41
N GLU A 40 7.79 6.44 -15.98
CA GLU A 40 7.56 6.56 -17.42
C GLU A 40 7.43 8.02 -17.89
N MET A 41 6.90 8.91 -17.04
CA MET A 41 6.87 10.35 -17.31
C MET A 41 8.28 10.97 -17.27
N ALA A 42 9.09 10.62 -16.26
CA ALA A 42 10.48 11.06 -16.16
C ALA A 42 11.32 10.57 -17.35
N LYS A 43 11.08 9.34 -17.81
CA LYS A 43 11.74 8.76 -18.99
C LYS A 43 11.47 9.55 -20.28
N GLN A 44 10.26 10.08 -20.44
CA GLN A 44 9.84 10.81 -21.63
C GLN A 44 10.39 12.25 -21.67
N GLU A 45 10.51 12.90 -20.51
CA GLU A 45 10.95 14.31 -20.41
C GLU A 45 12.47 14.46 -20.26
N LEU A 46 13.09 13.62 -19.42
CA LEU A 46 14.51 13.74 -19.05
C LEU A 46 15.39 12.69 -19.74
N GLY A 47 14.80 11.87 -20.62
CA GLY A 47 15.47 10.81 -21.35
C GLY A 47 15.50 9.46 -20.63
N ALA A 48 15.96 8.43 -21.35
CA ALA A 48 15.91 7.04 -20.90
C ALA A 48 16.66 6.80 -19.58
N PHE A 49 17.77 7.50 -19.37
CA PHE A 49 18.60 7.36 -18.17
C PHE A 49 17.90 7.84 -16.90
N ALA A 50 17.23 9.00 -16.97
CA ALA A 50 16.48 9.56 -15.85
C ALA A 50 15.30 8.64 -15.46
N GLY A 51 14.59 8.09 -16.45
CA GLY A 51 13.49 7.16 -16.20
C GLY A 51 13.91 5.90 -15.44
N VAL A 52 15.07 5.31 -15.78
CA VAL A 52 15.59 4.12 -15.09
C VAL A 52 15.97 4.46 -13.64
N ILE A 53 16.62 5.61 -13.41
CA ILE A 53 16.97 6.06 -12.05
C ILE A 53 15.71 6.28 -11.21
N THR A 54 14.67 6.92 -11.77
CA THR A 54 13.40 7.13 -11.05
C THR A 54 12.72 5.81 -10.69
N MET A 55 12.70 4.83 -11.61
CA MET A 55 12.12 3.51 -11.34
C MET A 55 12.90 2.73 -10.28
N LEU A 56 14.23 2.72 -10.36
CA LEU A 56 15.08 2.07 -9.35
C LEU A 56 15.01 2.77 -7.99
N GLY A 57 14.99 4.10 -7.98
CA GLY A 57 14.82 4.90 -6.77
C GLY A 57 13.47 4.63 -6.10
N ALA A 58 12.38 4.61 -6.86
CA ALA A 58 11.05 4.31 -6.33
C ALA A 58 10.96 2.88 -5.75
N LEU A 59 11.54 1.90 -6.44
CA LEU A 59 11.62 0.52 -5.96
C LEU A 59 12.46 0.43 -4.68
N GLY A 60 13.61 1.11 -4.63
CA GLY A 60 14.49 1.13 -3.46
C GLY A 60 13.81 1.73 -2.23
N VAL A 61 13.15 2.89 -2.38
CA VAL A 61 12.39 3.51 -1.29
C VAL A 61 11.25 2.60 -0.82
N MET A 62 10.53 1.96 -1.74
CA MET A 62 9.47 1.00 -1.40
C MET A 62 10.01 -0.15 -0.55
N ILE A 63 11.16 -0.74 -0.92
CA ILE A 63 11.78 -1.83 -0.14
C ILE A 63 12.20 -1.35 1.25
N ILE A 64 12.81 -0.17 1.36
CA ILE A 64 13.24 0.38 2.66
C ILE A 64 12.04 0.58 3.58
N ILE A 65 10.97 1.19 3.09
CA ILE A 65 9.76 1.44 3.88
C ILE A 65 9.08 0.11 4.28
N LEU A 66 8.93 -0.83 3.34
CA LEU A 66 8.36 -2.15 3.65
C LEU A 66 9.19 -2.91 4.70
N SER A 67 10.52 -2.85 4.61
CA SER A 67 11.42 -3.49 5.58
C SER A 67 11.27 -2.88 6.98
N ALA A 68 11.21 -1.55 7.07
CA ALA A 68 11.03 -0.86 8.34
C ALA A 68 9.65 -1.16 8.96
N LEU A 69 8.58 -1.11 8.16
CA LEU A 69 7.22 -1.43 8.62
C LEU A 69 7.10 -2.89 9.07
N ALA A 70 7.70 -3.83 8.33
CA ALA A 70 7.69 -5.25 8.69
C ALA A 70 8.30 -5.48 10.08
N LEU A 71 9.45 -4.85 10.39
CA LEU A 71 10.07 -4.96 11.71
C LEU A 71 9.17 -4.41 12.82
N VAL A 72 8.47 -3.30 12.59
CA VAL A 72 7.53 -2.72 13.57
C VAL A 72 6.34 -3.65 13.80
N VAL A 73 5.75 -4.19 12.73
CA VAL A 73 4.60 -5.12 12.82
C VAL A 73 5.01 -6.41 13.54
N VAL A 74 6.16 -6.99 13.21
CA VAL A 74 6.64 -8.22 13.87
C VAL A 74 6.85 -8.00 15.36
N LYS A 75 7.42 -6.85 15.75
CA LYS A 75 7.59 -6.50 17.17
C LYS A 75 6.24 -6.30 17.87
N ALA A 76 5.26 -5.67 17.23
CA ALA A 76 3.93 -5.47 17.79
C ALA A 76 3.14 -6.79 17.94
N LEU A 77 3.36 -7.75 17.04
CA LEU A 77 2.71 -9.06 17.09
C LEU A 77 3.40 -10.05 18.03
N ALA A 78 4.66 -9.82 18.39
CA ALA A 78 5.37 -10.66 19.37
C ALA A 78 4.64 -10.68 20.73
N ASP A 79 3.99 -9.57 21.10
CA ASP A 79 3.21 -9.45 22.34
C ASP A 79 1.75 -9.93 22.18
N SER A 80 1.27 -10.18 20.96
CA SER A 80 -0.11 -10.61 20.69
C SER A 80 -0.16 -11.80 19.71
N PRO A 81 -0.12 -13.04 20.23
CA PRO A 81 -0.24 -14.26 19.44
C PRO A 81 -1.53 -14.31 18.60
N TRP A 82 -2.60 -13.65 19.08
CA TRP A 82 -3.90 -13.69 18.42
C TRP A 82 -3.96 -12.83 17.15
N GLY A 83 -3.19 -11.73 17.12
CA GLY A 83 -3.03 -10.91 15.91
C GLY A 83 -2.29 -11.65 14.79
N LEU A 84 -1.26 -12.43 15.14
CA LEU A 84 -0.49 -13.21 14.16
C LEU A 84 -1.38 -14.28 13.49
N PHE A 85 -2.18 -15.00 14.26
CA PHE A 85 -3.11 -16.00 13.72
C PHE A 85 -4.14 -15.37 12.77
N THR A 86 -4.73 -14.25 13.16
CA THR A 86 -5.72 -13.56 12.33
C THR A 86 -5.13 -13.16 10.98
N ILE A 87 -3.93 -12.55 10.99
CA ILE A 87 -3.22 -12.18 9.75
C ILE A 87 -2.86 -13.43 8.94
N ALA A 88 -2.33 -14.47 9.58
CA ALA A 88 -1.98 -15.72 8.92
C ALA A 88 -3.20 -16.42 8.29
N ALA A 89 -4.37 -16.35 8.92
CA ALA A 89 -5.63 -16.89 8.40
C ALA A 89 -6.15 -16.10 7.19
N THR A 90 -5.87 -14.80 7.08
CA THR A 90 -6.27 -14.02 5.90
C THR A 90 -5.54 -14.43 4.61
N ILE A 91 -4.32 -14.97 4.71
CA ILE A 91 -3.51 -15.39 3.56
C ILE A 91 -4.18 -16.54 2.77
N PRO A 92 -4.55 -17.69 3.37
CA PRO A 92 -5.24 -18.76 2.67
C PRO A 92 -6.64 -18.35 2.21
N ILE A 93 -7.36 -17.53 2.98
CA ILE A 93 -8.68 -17.01 2.57
C ILE A 93 -8.53 -16.15 1.31
N ALA A 94 -7.54 -15.25 1.26
CA ALA A 94 -7.25 -14.43 0.08
C ALA A 94 -6.82 -15.27 -1.13
N LEU A 95 -5.98 -16.28 -0.94
CA LEU A 95 -5.59 -17.23 -1.99
C LEU A 95 -6.82 -18.00 -2.53
N PHE A 96 -7.68 -18.47 -1.64
CA PHE A 96 -8.91 -19.18 -2.01
C PHE A 96 -9.86 -18.27 -2.81
N MET A 97 -10.11 -17.04 -2.34
CA MET A 97 -10.94 -16.07 -3.05
C MET A 97 -10.35 -15.72 -4.42
N GLY A 98 -9.03 -15.48 -4.51
CA GLY A 98 -8.34 -15.15 -5.76
C GLY A 98 -8.38 -16.28 -6.79
N ILE A 99 -8.17 -17.53 -6.36
CA ILE A 99 -8.27 -18.72 -7.23
C ILE A 99 -9.73 -18.93 -7.68
N TYR A 100 -10.70 -18.77 -6.79
CA TYR A 100 -12.12 -18.95 -7.08
C TYR A 100 -12.61 -17.94 -8.14
N MET A 101 -12.21 -16.66 -8.00
CA MET A 101 -12.51 -15.60 -8.96
C MET A 101 -11.88 -15.84 -10.34
N ARG A 102 -10.69 -16.44 -10.39
CA ARG A 102 -9.92 -16.61 -11.63
C ARG A 102 -10.24 -17.88 -12.41
N PHE A 103 -10.52 -19.00 -11.74
CA PHE A 103 -10.65 -20.31 -12.40
C PHE A 103 -12.04 -20.95 -12.31
N ILE A 104 -12.82 -20.67 -11.25
CA ILE A 104 -14.07 -21.41 -11.00
C ILE A 104 -15.28 -20.67 -11.59
N ARG A 105 -15.48 -19.39 -11.25
CA ARG A 105 -16.62 -18.60 -11.75
C ARG A 105 -16.28 -17.10 -11.87
N PRO A 106 -15.79 -16.64 -13.03
CA PRO A 106 -15.58 -15.22 -13.26
C PRO A 106 -16.91 -14.46 -13.27
N GLY A 107 -17.02 -13.38 -12.49
CA GLY A 107 -18.14 -12.44 -12.52
C GLY A 107 -19.11 -12.47 -11.32
N LYS A 108 -19.02 -13.45 -10.41
CA LYS A 108 -19.87 -13.51 -9.21
C LYS A 108 -19.15 -13.05 -7.94
N ILE A 109 -18.91 -11.74 -7.85
CA ILE A 109 -18.20 -11.10 -6.73
C ILE A 109 -18.96 -11.30 -5.40
N ALA A 110 -20.30 -11.27 -5.43
CA ALA A 110 -21.14 -11.38 -4.24
C ALA A 110 -21.02 -12.74 -3.51
N GLU A 111 -20.92 -13.86 -4.23
CA GLU A 111 -20.81 -15.21 -3.61
C GLU A 111 -19.48 -15.35 -2.86
N ILE A 112 -18.39 -14.81 -3.42
CA ILE A 112 -17.05 -14.86 -2.85
C ILE A 112 -16.92 -13.92 -1.65
N SER A 113 -17.54 -12.74 -1.72
CA SER A 113 -17.58 -11.82 -0.58
C SER A 113 -18.32 -12.41 0.63
N VAL A 114 -19.43 -13.14 0.39
CA VAL A 114 -20.17 -13.83 1.47
C VAL A 114 -19.33 -14.96 2.06
N ILE A 115 -18.68 -15.78 1.23
CA ILE A 115 -17.82 -16.87 1.69
C ILE A 115 -16.62 -16.32 2.47
N GLY A 116 -15.97 -15.26 1.97
CA GLY A 116 -14.85 -14.60 2.65
C GLY A 116 -15.25 -13.97 3.99
N PHE A 117 -16.44 -13.38 4.08
CA PHE A 117 -16.97 -12.83 5.32
C PHE A 117 -17.28 -13.92 6.37
N VAL A 118 -17.91 -15.02 5.95
CA VAL A 118 -18.17 -16.17 6.84
C VAL A 118 -16.86 -16.80 7.31
N LEU A 119 -15.86 -16.92 6.43
CA LEU A 119 -14.53 -17.43 6.79
C LEU A 119 -13.74 -16.49 7.72
N MET A 120 -14.02 -15.19 7.73
CA MET A 120 -13.42 -14.24 8.68
C MET A 120 -14.13 -14.19 10.04
N LEU A 121 -15.39 -14.62 10.11
CA LEU A 121 -16.17 -14.66 11.35
C LEU A 121 -15.94 -15.94 12.18
N LEU A 122 -15.42 -16.99 11.55
CA LEU A 122 -15.01 -18.26 12.16
C LEU A 122 -13.58 -18.18 12.69
#